data_AF-A0A4V5LQL7-F1
#
_entry.id   AF-A0A4V5LQL7-F1
#
_cell.length_a   1.000
_cell.length_b   1.000
_cell.length_c   1.000
_cell.angle_alpha   90.00
_cell.angle_beta   90.00
_cell.angle_gamma   90.00
#
_symmetry.space_group_name_H-M   'P 1'
#
loop_
_entity.id
_entity.type
_entity.pdbx_description
1 polymer ?
#
loop_
_entity_poly.entity_id
_entity_poly.type
_entity_poly.pdbx_seq_one_letter_code
_entity_poly.pdbx_strand_id
1 'polypeptide(L)'
;MNDLEIVFFHELGHYIAHELNYELYGIGKVESIDFIEYQLPNGLQYQGKTIPLVSDGDNRDKELTNLPEKIAELVYGCYFQTLYTKLPFKSCFDFHNDQSKGYIDAKCLVGALMQFRINRERIILYPYLNEEYFDELTKRESEFNSVFRINYEDCINKTDSGYVADLHKLYELTTDFRKLHKPTFQKFVERIKEIINWEKIKDS
;
A
#
# COMPACT_ATOMS: atom_id res chain seq x y z
N MET A 1 -8.18 -6.52 18.56
CA MET A 1 -7.29 -6.83 17.43
C MET A 1 -5.89 -6.43 17.86
N ASN A 2 -4.89 -7.27 17.61
CA ASN A 2 -3.51 -6.96 18.00
C ASN A 2 -2.97 -5.81 17.12
N ASP A 3 -2.21 -4.87 17.68
CA ASP A 3 -1.59 -3.78 16.90
C ASP A 3 -0.66 -4.34 15.81
N LEU A 4 0.09 -5.40 16.09
CA LEU A 4 0.96 -6.07 15.10
C LEU A 4 0.15 -6.66 13.95
N GLU A 5 -1.00 -7.25 14.23
CA GLU A 5 -1.89 -7.83 13.22
C GLU A 5 -2.48 -6.75 12.31
N ILE A 6 -2.89 -5.60 12.87
CA ILE A 6 -3.35 -4.44 12.10
C ILE A 6 -2.24 -3.95 11.16
N VAL A 7 -1.03 -3.78 11.70
CA VAL A 7 0.14 -3.34 10.92
C VAL A 7 0.51 -4.37 9.85
N PHE A 8 0.42 -5.67 10.15
CA PHE A 8 0.64 -6.73 9.18
C PHE A 8 -0.29 -6.59 7.97
N PHE A 9 -1.60 -6.40 8.18
CA PHE A 9 -2.53 -6.24 7.07
C PHE A 9 -2.34 -4.93 6.31
N HIS A 10 -1.87 -3.87 6.96
CA HIS A 10 -1.43 -2.64 6.29
C HIS A 10 -0.26 -2.91 5.34
N GLU A 11 0.83 -3.51 5.84
CA GLU A 11 1.99 -3.84 5.01
C GLU A 11 1.68 -4.88 3.93
N LEU A 12 0.77 -5.82 4.21
CA LEU A 12 0.31 -6.80 3.22
C LEU A 12 -0.37 -6.12 2.03
N GLY A 13 -1.10 -5.02 2.27
CA GLY A 13 -1.69 -4.21 1.21
C GLY A 13 -0.62 -3.55 0.32
N HIS A 14 0.41 -2.98 0.93
CA HIS A 14 1.57 -2.44 0.18
C HIS A 14 2.26 -3.53 -0.63
N TYR A 15 2.57 -4.66 0.00
CA TYR A 15 3.19 -5.81 -0.66
C TYR A 15 2.40 -6.29 -1.88
N ILE A 16 1.08 -6.45 -1.74
CA ILE A 16 0.21 -6.87 -2.85
C ILE A 16 0.23 -5.84 -3.98
N ALA A 17 0.18 -4.54 -3.68
CA ALA A 17 0.23 -3.49 -4.69
C ALA A 17 1.57 -3.50 -5.45
N HIS A 18 2.68 -3.67 -4.72
CA HIS A 18 4.02 -3.83 -5.27
C HIS A 18 4.13 -5.03 -6.20
N GLU A 19 3.67 -6.21 -5.77
CA GLU A 19 3.68 -7.42 -6.60
C GLU A 19 2.81 -7.26 -7.85
N LEU A 20 1.63 -6.63 -7.74
CA LEU A 20 0.76 -6.38 -8.88
C LEU A 20 1.37 -5.36 -9.86
N ASN A 21 2.03 -4.31 -9.35
CA ASN A 21 2.79 -3.37 -10.17
C ASN A 21 3.94 -4.08 -10.90
N TYR A 22 4.64 -4.99 -10.24
CA TYR A 22 5.72 -5.75 -10.87
C TYR A 22 5.19 -6.66 -11.98
N GLU A 23 4.09 -7.36 -11.72
CA GLU A 23 3.45 -8.23 -12.70
C GLU A 23 2.82 -7.50 -13.90
N LEU A 24 2.39 -6.24 -13.74
CA LEU A 24 1.72 -5.46 -14.78
C LEU A 24 2.67 -4.55 -15.55
N TYR A 25 3.66 -3.97 -14.86
CA TYR A 25 4.49 -2.88 -15.36
C TYR A 25 5.99 -3.13 -15.17
N GLY A 26 6.39 -4.22 -14.51
CA GLY A 26 7.80 -4.58 -14.30
C GLY A 26 8.52 -3.72 -13.27
N ILE A 27 7.80 -3.05 -12.37
CA ILE A 27 8.35 -2.14 -11.34
C ILE A 27 7.86 -2.49 -9.94
N GLY A 28 8.56 -2.02 -8.91
CA GLY A 28 8.06 -2.08 -7.53
C GLY A 28 8.13 -3.46 -6.90
N LYS A 29 9.18 -4.25 -7.15
CA LYS A 29 9.41 -5.51 -6.42
C LYS A 29 9.77 -5.21 -4.97
N VAL A 30 9.38 -6.05 -4.02
CA VAL A 30 9.70 -5.90 -2.59
C VAL A 30 10.98 -6.65 -2.22
N GLU A 31 11.85 -6.02 -1.44
CA GLU A 31 13.06 -6.63 -0.85
C GLU A 31 12.77 -7.20 0.54
N SER A 32 12.12 -6.44 1.41
CA SER A 32 11.72 -6.88 2.74
C SER A 32 10.48 -6.13 3.25
N ILE A 33 9.85 -6.69 4.28
CA ILE A 33 8.83 -6.01 5.08
C ILE A 33 9.25 -6.17 6.54
N ASP A 34 9.53 -5.05 7.18
CA ASP A 34 9.99 -5.02 8.57
C ASP A 34 8.86 -4.56 9.49
N PHE A 35 8.74 -5.16 10.65
CA PHE A 35 7.83 -4.76 11.72
C PHE A 35 8.66 -4.35 12.93
N ILE A 36 8.75 -3.04 13.16
CA ILE A 36 9.58 -2.44 14.20
C ILE A 36 8.77 -2.33 15.49
N GLU A 37 9.34 -2.83 16.58
CA GLU A 37 8.72 -2.83 17.90
C GLU A 37 9.11 -1.58 18.70
N TYR A 38 8.12 -0.89 19.27
CA TYR A 38 8.31 0.29 20.12
C TYR A 38 7.65 0.10 21.47
N GLN A 39 8.43 0.26 22.53
CA GLN A 39 7.92 0.31 23.90
C GLN A 39 7.46 1.74 24.23
N LEU A 40 6.15 1.93 24.36
CA LEU A 40 5.56 3.19 24.83
C LEU A 40 5.04 3.04 26.27
N PRO A 41 4.78 4.15 26.99
CA PRO A 41 4.23 4.10 28.36
C PRO A 41 2.89 3.37 28.47
N ASN A 42 2.10 3.35 27.39
CA ASN A 42 0.78 2.72 27.33
C ASN A 42 0.80 1.30 26.75
N GLY A 43 1.97 0.75 26.42
CA GLY A 43 2.12 -0.61 25.90
C GLY A 43 3.06 -0.72 24.72
N LEU A 44 3.07 -1.91 24.15
CA LEU A 44 3.86 -2.23 22.96
C LEU A 44 3.12 -1.76 21.71
N GLN A 45 3.82 -1.09 20.80
CA GLN A 45 3.31 -0.69 19.49
C GLN A 45 4.25 -1.15 18.39
N TYR A 46 3.69 -1.23 17.18
CA TYR A 46 4.40 -1.66 15.99
C TYR A 46 4.28 -0.63 14.86
N GLN A 47 5.34 -0.53 14.07
CA GLN A 47 5.34 0.17 12.79
C GLN A 47 5.80 -0.80 11.71
N GLY A 48 5.09 -0.80 10.59
CA GLY A 48 5.47 -1.55 9.42
C GLY A 48 6.32 -0.71 8.48
N LYS A 49 7.17 -1.38 7.69
CA LYS A 49 7.92 -0.75 6.61
C LYS A 49 8.14 -1.75 5.49
N THR A 50 7.46 -1.54 4.37
CA THR A 50 7.76 -2.22 3.11
C THR A 50 8.96 -1.54 2.42
N ILE A 51 10.00 -2.32 2.13
CA ILE A 51 11.24 -1.85 1.49
C ILE A 51 11.25 -2.36 0.04
N PRO A 52 11.20 -1.47 -0.97
CA PRO A 52 11.28 -1.88 -2.37
C PRO A 52 12.71 -2.32 -2.73
N LEU A 53 12.80 -3.33 -3.60
CA LEU A 53 14.05 -3.78 -4.20
C LEU A 53 14.50 -2.77 -5.24
N VAL A 54 15.57 -2.03 -4.93
CA VAL A 54 16.23 -1.12 -5.87
C VAL A 54 17.34 -1.89 -6.58
N SER A 55 17.24 -2.05 -7.90
CA SER A 55 18.27 -2.74 -8.68
C SER A 55 19.57 -1.94 -8.69
N ASP A 56 20.72 -2.63 -8.68
CA ASP A 56 22.02 -1.97 -8.85
C ASP A 56 22.07 -1.16 -10.15
N GLY A 57 22.26 0.15 -10.02
CA GLY A 57 22.29 1.10 -11.16
C GLY A 57 20.95 1.77 -11.47
N ASP A 58 19.85 1.41 -10.81
CA ASP A 58 18.62 2.18 -10.87
C ASP A 58 18.70 3.40 -9.94
N ASN A 59 18.63 4.59 -10.54
CA ASN A 59 18.47 5.82 -9.77
C ASN A 59 17.13 5.75 -9.04
N ARG A 60 17.09 6.14 -7.76
CA ARG A 60 15.83 6.28 -6.98
C ARG A 60 14.80 7.17 -7.70
N ASP A 61 15.24 7.97 -8.67
CA ASP A 61 14.40 8.77 -9.56
C ASP A 61 13.47 7.95 -10.47
N LYS A 62 13.75 6.66 -10.75
CA LYS A 62 12.84 5.82 -11.56
C LYS A 62 11.52 5.49 -10.86
N GLU A 63 11.49 5.39 -9.53
CA GLU A 63 10.22 5.25 -8.80
C GLU A 63 9.36 6.51 -8.94
N LEU A 64 9.98 7.68 -9.11
CA LEU A 64 9.27 8.92 -9.37
C LEU A 64 8.68 8.92 -10.79
N THR A 65 9.33 8.29 -11.78
CA THR A 65 8.81 8.19 -13.15
C THR A 65 7.57 7.29 -13.32
N ASN A 66 7.02 6.70 -12.24
CA ASN A 66 5.79 5.90 -12.30
C ASN A 66 4.82 6.33 -11.18
N LEU A 67 4.49 7.64 -11.18
CA LEU A 67 3.63 8.23 -10.16
C LEU A 67 2.27 7.52 -9.98
N PRO A 68 1.52 7.13 -11.02
CA PRO A 68 0.24 6.42 -10.84
C PRO A 68 0.37 5.14 -10.03
N GLU A 69 1.37 4.33 -10.36
CA GLU A 69 1.70 3.08 -9.68
C GLU A 69 2.14 3.35 -8.24
N LYS A 70 2.93 4.42 -8.01
CA LYS A 70 3.33 4.84 -6.67
C LYS A 70 2.15 5.29 -5.81
N ILE A 71 1.20 6.03 -6.39
CA ILE A 71 -0.04 6.42 -5.70
C ILE A 71 -0.79 5.16 -5.29
N ALA A 72 -0.90 4.17 -6.17
CA ALA A 72 -1.58 2.92 -5.86
C ALA A 72 -0.93 2.18 -4.70
N GLU A 73 0.41 2.05 -4.71
CA GLU A 73 1.18 1.44 -3.61
C GLU A 73 0.93 2.14 -2.27
N LEU A 74 1.04 3.47 -2.23
CA LEU A 74 0.89 4.25 -1.01
C LEU A 74 -0.50 4.09 -0.38
N VAL A 75 -1.55 4.02 -1.20
CA VAL A 75 -2.93 4.02 -0.70
C VAL A 75 -3.39 2.60 -0.31
N TYR A 76 -2.82 1.57 -0.96
CA TYR A 76 -3.29 0.19 -0.81
C TYR A 76 -3.13 -0.40 0.60
N GLY A 77 -2.06 -0.03 1.32
CA GLY A 77 -1.89 -0.47 2.70
C GLY A 77 -3.08 -0.07 3.57
N CYS A 78 -3.53 1.17 3.43
CA CYS A 78 -4.70 1.65 4.13
C CYS A 78 -6.02 1.02 3.66
N TYR A 79 -6.16 0.67 2.38
CA TYR A 79 -7.36 -0.06 1.95
C TYR A 79 -7.45 -1.42 2.66
N PHE A 80 -6.35 -2.17 2.71
CA PHE A 80 -6.33 -3.47 3.38
C PHE A 80 -6.60 -3.34 4.87
N GLN A 81 -5.90 -2.43 5.55
CA GLN A 81 -6.12 -2.20 6.98
C GLN A 81 -7.59 -1.85 7.26
N THR A 82 -8.15 -0.93 6.47
CA THR A 82 -9.51 -0.45 6.67
C THR A 82 -10.55 -1.54 6.39
N LEU A 83 -10.41 -2.28 5.29
CA LEU A 83 -11.31 -3.38 4.95
C LEU A 83 -11.24 -4.52 5.96
N TYR A 84 -10.05 -4.81 6.51
CA TYR A 84 -9.86 -5.82 7.54
C TYR A 84 -10.48 -5.39 8.88
N THR A 85 -10.19 -4.16 9.31
CA THR A 85 -10.66 -3.63 10.61
C THR A 85 -12.10 -3.15 10.63
N LYS A 86 -12.73 -2.98 9.44
CA LYS A 86 -14.07 -2.38 9.27
C LYS A 86 -14.17 -0.95 9.81
N LEU A 87 -13.06 -0.22 9.84
CA LEU A 87 -13.03 1.17 10.23
C LEU A 87 -13.28 2.08 9.00
N PRO A 88 -13.51 3.39 9.18
CA PRO A 88 -13.54 4.33 8.06
C PRO A 88 -12.15 4.49 7.44
N PHE A 89 -12.05 4.68 6.13
CA PHE A 89 -10.75 4.82 5.42
C PHE A 89 -9.85 5.94 5.99
N LYS A 90 -10.46 7.05 6.40
CA LYS A 90 -9.77 8.17 7.07
C LYS A 90 -9.16 7.81 8.43
N SER A 91 -9.49 6.68 9.03
CA SER A 91 -8.81 6.22 10.25
C SER A 91 -7.39 5.73 10.00
N CYS A 92 -7.08 5.37 8.75
CA CYS A 92 -5.73 4.98 8.32
C CYS A 92 -5.06 6.06 7.48
N PHE A 93 -5.72 6.55 6.44
CA PHE A 93 -5.10 7.42 5.44
C PHE A 93 -5.42 8.90 5.73
N ASP A 94 -4.81 9.45 6.77
CA ASP A 94 -5.04 10.83 7.21
C ASP A 94 -3.73 11.61 7.43
N PHE A 95 -3.48 12.57 6.54
CA PHE A 95 -2.32 13.46 6.61
C PHE A 95 -2.36 14.42 7.82
N HIS A 96 -3.50 14.58 8.48
CA HIS A 96 -3.65 15.45 9.65
C HIS A 96 -3.50 14.71 10.99
N ASN A 97 -3.40 13.39 10.97
CA ASN A 97 -3.28 12.57 12.17
C ASN A 97 -2.01 11.73 12.12
N ASP A 98 -0.96 12.20 12.79
CA ASP A 98 0.36 11.53 12.87
C ASP A 98 0.36 10.23 13.67
N GLN A 99 -0.75 9.91 14.35
CA GLN A 99 -0.96 8.64 15.05
C GLN A 99 -1.56 7.56 14.14
N SER A 100 -2.05 7.93 12.95
CA SER A 100 -2.56 6.94 11.99
C SER A 100 -1.42 6.14 11.37
N LYS A 101 -1.62 4.82 11.19
CA LYS A 101 -0.59 3.94 10.63
C LYS A 101 -0.20 4.36 9.20
N GLY A 102 -1.16 4.86 8.42
CA GLY A 102 -0.95 5.38 7.08
C GLY A 102 -0.58 6.86 6.99
N TYR A 103 -0.23 7.53 8.10
CA TYR A 103 0.18 8.93 8.08
C TYR A 103 1.35 9.18 7.14
N ILE A 104 2.37 8.31 7.20
CA ILE A 104 3.55 8.41 6.34
C ILE A 104 3.16 8.23 4.87
N ASP A 105 2.26 7.30 4.56
CA ASP A 105 1.79 7.07 3.19
C ASP A 105 1.03 8.28 2.64
N ALA A 106 0.13 8.86 3.44
CA ALA A 106 -0.61 10.06 3.08
C ALA A 106 0.35 11.24 2.86
N LYS A 107 1.39 11.38 3.69
CA LYS A 107 2.42 12.41 3.54
C LYS A 107 3.27 12.19 2.29
N CYS A 108 3.66 10.95 2.00
CA CYS A 108 4.37 10.59 0.78
C CYS A 108 3.53 10.87 -0.46
N LEU A 109 2.21 10.61 -0.43
CA LEU A 109 1.30 10.95 -1.52
C LEU A 109 1.29 12.47 -1.76
N VAL A 110 1.10 13.28 -0.71
CA VAL A 110 1.11 14.74 -0.83
C VAL A 110 2.44 15.23 -1.42
N GLY A 111 3.57 14.70 -0.93
CA GLY A 111 4.90 15.02 -1.43
C GLY A 111 5.08 14.68 -2.91
N ALA A 112 4.68 13.48 -3.33
CA ALA A 112 4.76 13.03 -4.71
C ALA A 112 3.90 13.89 -5.64
N LEU A 113 2.65 14.20 -5.26
CA LEU A 113 1.77 15.07 -6.03
C LEU A 113 2.32 16.50 -6.15
N MET A 114 3.03 17.00 -5.12
CA MET A 114 3.68 18.31 -5.17
C MET A 114 4.88 18.32 -6.11
N GLN A 115 5.71 17.27 -6.06
CA GLN A 115 6.88 17.13 -6.92
C GLN A 115 6.50 17.16 -8.40
N PHE A 116 5.43 16.45 -8.78
CA PHE A 116 4.91 16.40 -10.15
C PHE A 116 3.95 17.54 -10.50
N ARG A 117 3.80 18.53 -9.62
CA ARG A 117 2.92 19.71 -9.81
C ARG A 117 1.46 19.34 -10.11
N ILE A 118 1.02 18.16 -9.69
CA ILE A 118 -0.38 17.72 -9.76
C ILE A 118 -1.15 18.59 -8.79
N ASN A 119 -1.99 19.51 -9.26
CA ASN A 119 -2.64 20.50 -8.39
C ASN A 119 -4.16 20.46 -8.54
N ARG A 120 -4.66 20.73 -9.75
CA ARG A 120 -6.11 20.77 -10.01
C ARG A 120 -6.72 19.38 -10.01
N GLU A 121 -5.95 18.41 -10.46
CA GLU A 121 -6.31 17.00 -10.59
C GLU A 121 -6.57 16.38 -9.21
N ARG A 122 -5.98 16.94 -8.13
CA ARG A 122 -6.21 16.49 -6.74
C ARG A 122 -7.68 16.56 -6.33
N ILE A 123 -8.44 17.51 -6.90
CA ILE A 123 -9.87 17.70 -6.63
C ILE A 123 -10.67 16.46 -7.08
N ILE A 124 -10.20 15.76 -8.11
CA ILE A 124 -10.82 14.54 -8.64
C ILE A 124 -10.15 13.29 -8.04
N LEU A 125 -8.82 13.33 -7.88
CA LEU A 125 -8.06 12.19 -7.38
C LEU A 125 -8.47 11.81 -5.94
N TYR A 126 -8.57 12.77 -5.02
CA TYR A 126 -8.88 12.43 -3.63
C TYR A 126 -10.26 11.81 -3.43
N PRO A 127 -11.37 12.35 -4.00
CA PRO A 127 -12.66 11.66 -3.96
C PRO A 127 -12.61 10.27 -4.58
N TYR A 128 -11.91 10.11 -5.71
CA TYR A 128 -11.74 8.81 -6.34
C TYR A 128 -11.05 7.80 -5.42
N LEU A 129 -9.93 8.18 -4.80
CA LEU A 129 -9.18 7.32 -3.88
C LEU A 129 -9.98 7.03 -2.59
N ASN A 130 -10.57 8.04 -1.97
CA ASN A 130 -11.15 7.93 -0.63
C ASN A 130 -12.55 7.33 -0.61
N GLU A 131 -13.30 7.50 -1.69
CA GLU A 131 -14.73 7.18 -1.76
C GLU A 131 -15.00 6.21 -2.91
N GLU A 132 -14.84 6.63 -4.16
CA GLU A 132 -15.31 5.84 -5.31
C GLU A 132 -14.65 4.46 -5.40
N TYR A 133 -13.31 4.41 -5.35
CA TYR A 133 -12.59 3.14 -5.46
C TYR A 133 -12.68 2.32 -4.19
N PHE A 134 -12.63 2.97 -3.02
CA PHE A 134 -12.79 2.27 -1.74
C PHE A 134 -14.18 1.62 -1.60
N ASP A 135 -15.24 2.28 -2.07
CA ASP A 135 -16.58 1.72 -2.14
C ASP A 135 -16.66 0.54 -3.12
N GLU A 136 -15.93 0.59 -4.24
CA GLU A 136 -15.81 -0.55 -5.15
C GLU A 136 -15.16 -1.76 -4.45
N LEU A 137 -14.05 -1.54 -3.74
CA LEU A 137 -13.38 -2.60 -2.98
C LEU A 137 -14.29 -3.18 -1.90
N THR A 138 -15.05 -2.34 -1.19
CA THR A 138 -16.00 -2.78 -0.16
C THR A 138 -17.09 -3.67 -0.74
N LYS A 139 -17.61 -3.38 -1.94
CA LYS A 139 -18.58 -4.23 -2.64
C LYS A 139 -18.01 -5.59 -3.05
N ARG A 140 -16.68 -5.69 -3.11
CA ARG A 140 -15.90 -6.90 -3.45
C ARG A 140 -15.24 -7.53 -2.23
N GLU A 141 -15.69 -7.22 -1.02
CA GLU A 141 -15.09 -7.71 0.22
C GLU A 141 -14.88 -9.23 0.22
N SER A 142 -15.78 -10.00 -0.41
CA SER A 142 -15.67 -11.45 -0.49
C SER A 142 -14.40 -11.93 -1.20
N GLU A 143 -13.84 -11.14 -2.13
CA GLU A 143 -12.57 -11.42 -2.82
C GLU A 143 -11.39 -11.38 -1.84
N PHE A 144 -11.47 -10.55 -0.78
CA PHE A 144 -10.41 -10.37 0.21
C PHE A 144 -10.41 -11.42 1.33
N ASN A 145 -11.49 -12.22 1.45
CA ASN A 145 -11.64 -13.19 2.53
C ASN A 145 -10.51 -14.21 2.63
N SER A 146 -9.91 -14.61 1.50
CA SER A 146 -8.78 -15.55 1.51
C SER A 146 -7.54 -14.93 2.16
N VAL A 147 -7.29 -13.65 1.88
CA VAL A 147 -6.13 -12.92 2.41
C VAL A 147 -6.34 -12.54 3.87
N PHE A 148 -7.53 -12.07 4.25
CA PHE A 148 -7.84 -11.70 5.64
C PHE A 148 -7.96 -12.90 6.60
N ARG A 149 -7.89 -14.13 6.08
CA ARG A 149 -7.80 -15.36 6.89
C ARG A 149 -6.37 -15.86 7.07
N ILE A 150 -5.38 -15.19 6.48
CA ILE A 150 -3.97 -15.52 6.71
C ILE A 150 -3.65 -15.31 8.19
N ASN A 151 -3.06 -16.33 8.81
CA ASN A 151 -2.48 -16.20 10.13
C ASN A 151 -1.16 -15.42 10.01
N TYR A 152 -1.14 -14.18 10.49
CA TYR A 152 0.02 -13.30 10.36
C TYR A 152 1.26 -13.85 11.07
N GLU A 153 1.07 -14.61 12.15
CA GLU A 153 2.16 -15.21 12.94
C GLU A 153 2.96 -16.25 12.14
N ASP A 154 2.31 -16.93 11.19
CA ASP A 154 2.97 -17.91 10.31
C ASP A 154 3.75 -17.23 9.16
N CYS A 155 3.63 -15.90 9.04
CA CYS A 155 4.21 -15.12 7.95
C CYS A 155 5.33 -14.18 8.41
N ILE A 156 5.66 -14.17 9.70
CA ILE A 156 6.67 -13.27 10.27
C ILE A 156 7.67 -14.05 11.12
N ASN A 157 8.93 -13.64 11.07
CA ASN A 157 10.03 -14.20 11.85
C ASN A 157 10.53 -13.16 12.85
N LYS A 158 10.75 -13.56 14.11
CA LYS A 158 11.29 -12.65 15.15
C LYS A 158 12.72 -12.24 14.81
N THR A 159 13.05 -10.98 15.04
CA THR A 159 14.39 -10.40 14.94
C THR A 159 14.74 -9.65 16.24
N ASP A 160 15.97 -9.14 16.35
CA ASP A 160 16.40 -8.36 17.52
C ASP A 160 15.62 -7.04 17.69
N SER A 161 15.09 -6.48 16.60
CA SER A 161 14.39 -5.18 16.57
C SER A 161 12.87 -5.30 16.36
N GLY A 162 12.32 -6.50 16.34
CA GLY A 162 10.90 -6.75 16.07
C GLY A 162 10.70 -8.01 15.25
N TYR A 163 10.15 -7.88 14.04
CA TYR A 163 9.87 -9.00 13.14
C TYR A 163 10.19 -8.64 11.68
N VAL A 164 10.35 -9.66 10.84
CA VAL A 164 10.48 -9.52 9.38
C VAL A 164 9.54 -10.51 8.70
N ALA A 165 8.89 -10.10 7.60
CA ALA A 165 8.00 -10.99 6.86
C ALA A 165 8.77 -12.08 6.08
N ASP A 166 8.20 -13.28 6.03
CA ASP A 166 8.59 -14.31 5.05
C ASP A 166 7.91 -14.01 3.71
N LEU A 167 8.62 -13.32 2.81
CA LEU A 167 8.08 -12.94 1.51
C LEU A 167 7.73 -14.13 0.62
N HIS A 168 8.45 -15.26 0.74
CA HIS A 168 8.12 -16.47 -0.01
C HIS A 168 6.76 -17.02 0.44
N LYS A 169 6.55 -17.09 1.75
CA LYS A 169 5.27 -17.52 2.32
C LYS A 169 4.12 -16.59 1.93
N LEU A 170 4.34 -15.28 2.01
CA LEU A 170 3.35 -14.29 1.56
C LEU A 170 3.02 -14.43 0.08
N TYR A 171 4.03 -14.67 -0.78
CA TYR A 171 3.84 -14.92 -2.20
C TYR A 171 2.91 -16.12 -2.44
N GLU A 172 3.18 -17.25 -1.80
CA GLU A 172 2.34 -18.46 -1.92
C GLU A 172 0.89 -18.18 -1.48
N LEU A 173 0.72 -17.59 -0.29
CA LEU A 173 -0.60 -17.38 0.31
C LEU A 173 -1.45 -16.33 -0.43
N THR A 174 -0.82 -15.38 -1.13
CA THR A 174 -1.52 -14.31 -1.87
C THR A 174 -1.65 -14.58 -3.36
N THR A 175 -1.04 -15.65 -3.89
CA THR A 175 -1.00 -15.92 -5.34
C THR A 175 -2.37 -15.92 -6.01
N ASP A 176 -3.35 -16.64 -5.45
CA ASP A 176 -4.68 -16.74 -6.05
C ASP A 176 -5.46 -15.43 -5.93
N PHE A 177 -5.30 -14.71 -4.80
CA PHE A 177 -5.87 -13.38 -4.64
C PHE A 177 -5.30 -12.41 -5.68
N ARG A 178 -3.97 -12.35 -5.86
CA ARG A 178 -3.36 -11.45 -6.84
C ARG A 178 -3.86 -11.74 -8.24
N LYS A 179 -3.94 -13.01 -8.65
CA LYS A 179 -4.49 -13.40 -9.96
C LYS A 179 -5.93 -12.90 -10.15
N LEU A 180 -6.78 -13.10 -9.14
CA LEU A 180 -8.18 -12.67 -9.17
C LEU A 180 -8.30 -11.14 -9.22
N HIS A 181 -7.52 -10.45 -8.38
CA HIS A 181 -7.62 -9.02 -8.13
C HIS A 181 -6.91 -8.15 -9.17
N LYS A 182 -5.96 -8.72 -9.92
CA LYS A 182 -5.13 -8.03 -10.91
C LYS A 182 -5.92 -7.15 -11.89
N PRO A 183 -7.06 -7.57 -12.48
CA PRO A 183 -7.82 -6.70 -13.39
C PRO A 183 -8.44 -5.49 -12.67
N THR A 184 -8.85 -5.65 -11.41
CA THR A 184 -9.40 -4.56 -10.58
C THR A 184 -8.31 -3.55 -10.23
N PHE A 185 -7.13 -4.04 -9.86
CA PHE A 185 -5.96 -3.19 -9.59
C PHE A 185 -5.46 -2.48 -10.84
N GLN A 186 -5.43 -3.15 -12.00
CA GLN A 186 -5.03 -2.52 -13.26
C GLN A 186 -5.96 -1.34 -13.61
N LYS A 187 -7.28 -1.53 -13.52
CA LYS A 187 -8.26 -0.46 -13.75
C LYS A 187 -8.07 0.73 -12.82
N PHE A 188 -7.70 0.47 -11.57
CA PHE A 188 -7.39 1.51 -10.59
C PHE A 188 -6.21 2.38 -11.01
N VAL A 189 -5.09 1.75 -11.38
CA VAL A 189 -3.90 2.46 -11.86
C VAL A 189 -4.19 3.24 -13.14
N GLU A 190 -4.88 2.63 -14.10
CA GLU A 190 -5.27 3.31 -15.35
C GLU A 190 -6.20 4.50 -15.09
N ARG A 191 -7.11 4.38 -14.12
CA ARG A 191 -7.96 5.51 -13.73
C ARG A 191 -7.16 6.63 -13.07
N ILE A 192 -6.16 6.32 -12.26
CA ILE A 192 -5.24 7.33 -11.71
C ILE A 192 -4.50 8.04 -12.86
N LYS A 193 -3.98 7.29 -13.85
CA LYS A 193 -3.30 7.85 -15.04
C LYS A 193 -4.18 8.86 -15.77
N GLU A 194 -5.46 8.51 -15.98
CA GLU A 194 -6.43 9.39 -16.61
C GLU A 194 -6.66 10.67 -15.81
N ILE A 195 -6.90 10.54 -14.49
CA ILE A 195 -7.20 11.68 -13.61
C ILE A 195 -6.05 12.67 -13.57
N ILE A 196 -4.81 12.19 -13.45
CA ILE A 196 -3.63 13.06 -13.35
C ILE A 196 -3.07 13.47 -14.71
N ASN A 197 -3.70 13.03 -15.82
CA ASN A 197 -3.23 13.29 -17.19
C ASN A 197 -1.77 12.83 -17.41
N TRP A 198 -1.47 11.62 -16.94
CA TRP A 198 -0.09 11.14 -16.80
C TRP A 198 0.72 11.20 -18.10
N GLU A 199 0.08 10.92 -19.25
CA GLU A 199 0.71 10.97 -20.57
C GLU A 199 1.32 12.34 -20.91
N LYS A 200 0.84 13.44 -20.32
CA LYS A 200 1.41 14.78 -20.52
C LYS A 200 2.52 15.13 -19.53
N ILE A 201 2.65 14.38 -18.44
CA ILE A 201 3.51 14.70 -17.30
C ILE A 201 4.75 13.81 -17.28
N LYS A 202 4.65 12.57 -17.74
CA LYS A 202 5.75 11.60 -17.68
C LYS A 202 7.02 12.03 -18.44
N ASP A 203 6.88 12.92 -19.42
CA ASP A 203 7.97 13.41 -20.27
C ASP A 203 8.44 14.85 -19.91
N SER A 204 7.87 15.47 -18.87
CA SER A 204 8.14 16.87 -18.48
C SER A 204 9.09 16.99 -17.31
#